data_AF-A0A7R9B6F3-F1
#
_entry.id   AF-A0A7R9B6F3-F1
#
_cell.length_a   1.000
_cell.length_b   1.000
_cell.length_c   1.000
_cell.angle_alpha   90.00
_cell.angle_beta   90.00
_cell.angle_gamma   90.00
#
_symmetry.space_group_name_H-M   'P 1'
#
loop_
_entity.id
_entity.type
_entity.pdbx_description
1 polymer ?
#
loop_
_entity_poly.entity_id
_entity_poly.type
_entity_poly.pdbx_seq_one_letter_code
_entity_poly.pdbx_strand_id
1 'polypeptide(L)'
;KAHEESERARLKRLVEEKRAEEAHRNELAHRLRLAAQSPLVVAQPIPTDDVCYDILDQDKPPAATASPATLPSPSSLSSVPIFDRNMKPINLLTPSLRDVTVPRRLIERFKNLAQRNTDDNIETCGILAGKLSRNILTITHLVLSKQSGTSDSCITTNEVEVDQFQRDHDLVTIGWIHTHPSQTAFLSSVDLHTHYSYQCLMSEAVAIVCAPTYNEDKIFMLTPDYGLNFIRNCRETGFHPHPTHPPLYTLADHVRVFNDAPCEVIDMR
;
A
#
# COMPACT_ATOMS: atom_id res chain seq x y z
N LYS A 1 35.84 -0.43 48.21
CA LYS A 1 36.90 0.10 47.32
C LYS A 1 36.83 -0.45 45.89
N ALA A 2 37.26 -1.69 45.59
CA ALA A 2 37.27 -2.19 44.19
C ALA A 2 35.86 -2.28 43.54
N HIS A 3 34.84 -2.67 44.30
CA HIS A 3 33.45 -2.73 43.81
C HIS A 3 32.85 -1.33 43.57
N GLU A 4 33.13 -0.37 44.44
CA GLU A 4 32.66 1.02 44.30
C GLU A 4 33.33 1.71 43.10
N GLU A 5 34.59 1.39 42.83
CA GLU A 5 35.33 1.91 41.69
C GLU A 5 34.80 1.34 40.36
N SER A 6 34.41 0.07 40.34
CA SER A 6 33.78 -0.58 39.18
C SER A 6 32.39 -0.01 38.87
N GLU A 7 31.55 0.18 39.89
CA GLU A 7 30.23 0.80 39.74
C GLU A 7 30.34 2.27 39.29
N ARG A 8 31.31 3.01 39.81
CA ARG A 8 31.58 4.39 39.37
C ARG A 8 32.07 4.45 37.92
N ALA A 9 32.86 3.48 37.47
CA ALA A 9 33.29 3.37 36.08
C ALA A 9 32.14 2.99 35.14
N ARG A 10 31.20 2.15 35.59
CA ARG A 10 29.99 1.78 34.84
C ARG A 10 29.04 2.96 34.69
N LEU A 11 28.81 3.72 35.77
CA LEU A 11 27.96 4.91 35.73
C LEU A 11 28.53 5.98 34.78
N LYS A 12 29.85 6.17 34.78
CA LYS A 12 30.52 7.10 33.86
C LYS A 12 30.29 6.70 32.40
N ARG A 13 30.42 5.42 32.05
CA ARG A 13 30.16 4.92 30.69
C ARG A 13 28.72 5.15 30.26
N LEU A 14 27.74 4.87 31.13
CA LEU A 14 26.33 5.11 30.83
C LEU A 14 26.00 6.60 30.63
N VAL A 15 26.67 7.48 31.38
CA VAL A 15 26.51 8.93 31.21
C VAL A 15 27.14 9.42 29.91
N GLU A 16 28.29 8.87 29.52
CA GLU A 16 28.94 9.18 28.24
C GLU A 16 28.12 8.68 27.05
N GLU A 17 27.56 7.48 27.14
CA GLU A 17 26.67 6.89 26.13
C GLU A 17 25.40 7.73 25.94
N LYS A 18 24.71 8.10 27.04
CA LYS A 18 23.55 9.00 26.97
C LYS A 18 23.88 10.37 26.37
N ARG A 19 25.05 10.93 26.68
CA ARG A 19 25.51 12.20 26.09
C ARG A 19 25.79 12.07 24.59
N ALA A 20 26.35 10.95 24.16
CA ALA A 20 26.59 10.67 22.75
C ALA A 20 25.27 10.50 21.97
N GLU A 21 24.29 9.79 22.54
CA GLU A 21 22.95 9.64 21.95
C GLU A 21 22.22 10.98 21.84
N GLU A 22 22.31 11.83 22.86
CA GLU A 22 21.71 13.16 22.86
C GLU A 22 22.38 14.09 21.83
N ALA A 23 23.71 14.04 21.72
CA ALA A 23 24.45 14.76 20.69
C ALA A 23 24.05 14.31 19.28
N HIS A 24 23.94 13.00 19.04
CA HIS A 24 23.52 12.45 17.75
C HIS A 24 22.09 12.87 17.37
N ARG A 25 21.17 12.85 18.35
CA ARG A 25 19.79 13.30 18.17
C ARG A 25 19.70 14.78 17.83
N ASN A 26 20.48 15.61 18.52
CA ASN A 26 20.54 17.06 18.27
C ASN A 26 21.14 17.36 16.89
N GLU A 27 22.14 16.59 16.46
CA GLU A 27 22.72 16.74 15.13
C GLU A 27 21.74 16.33 14.02
N LEU A 28 20.99 15.24 14.20
CA LEU A 28 19.94 14.83 13.26
C LEU A 28 18.83 15.90 13.17
N ALA A 29 18.38 16.43 14.32
CA ALA A 29 17.40 17.51 14.36
C ALA A 29 17.90 18.79 13.68
N HIS A 30 19.19 19.12 13.85
CA HIS A 30 19.81 20.25 13.17
C HIS A 30 19.86 20.03 11.65
N ARG A 31 20.23 18.83 11.19
CA ARG A 31 20.24 18.49 9.75
C ARG A 31 18.85 18.56 9.12
N LEU A 32 17.82 18.09 9.82
CA LEU A 32 16.43 18.20 9.36
C LEU A 32 15.96 19.65 9.26
N ARG A 33 16.34 20.52 10.21
CA ARG A 33 16.05 21.95 10.15
C ARG A 33 16.74 22.65 8.99
N LEU A 34 18.00 22.31 8.70
CA LEU A 34 18.73 22.84 7.55
C LEU A 34 18.11 22.40 6.21
N ALA A 35 17.64 21.14 6.14
CA ALA A 35 16.91 20.65 4.98
C ALA A 35 15.58 21.40 4.78
N ALA A 36 14.88 21.72 5.88
CA ALA A 36 13.63 22.48 5.84
C ALA A 36 13.80 23.99 5.54
N GLN A 37 15.01 24.54 5.68
CA GLN A 37 15.34 25.94 5.37
C GLN A 37 15.94 26.12 3.97
N SER A 38 16.17 25.03 3.24
CA SER A 38 16.55 25.11 1.83
C SER A 38 15.34 25.60 1.02
N PRO A 39 15.48 26.63 0.16
CA PRO A 39 14.37 27.07 -0.66
C PRO A 39 13.96 25.93 -1.57
N LEU A 40 12.75 25.39 -1.37
CA LEU A 40 12.06 24.69 -2.45
C LEU A 40 11.99 25.70 -3.60
N VAL A 41 12.62 25.37 -4.72
CA VAL A 41 12.29 26.03 -5.99
C VAL A 41 10.82 25.73 -6.21
N VAL A 42 9.97 26.70 -5.88
CA VAL A 42 8.56 26.69 -6.21
C VAL A 42 8.49 26.78 -7.73
N ALA A 43 8.46 25.62 -8.39
CA ALA A 43 7.94 25.56 -9.74
C ALA A 43 6.49 26.06 -9.65
N GLN A 44 6.20 27.16 -10.33
CA GLN A 44 4.84 27.66 -10.45
C GLN A 44 3.93 26.56 -11.01
N PRO A 45 2.66 26.50 -10.60
CA PRO A 45 1.72 25.53 -11.15
C PRO A 45 1.55 25.80 -12.65
N ILE A 46 1.98 24.86 -13.47
CA ILE A 46 1.65 24.82 -14.89
C ILE A 46 0.14 24.50 -14.97
N PRO A 47 -0.68 25.34 -15.63
CA PRO A 47 -2.08 24.99 -15.92
C PRO A 47 -2.08 23.75 -16.81
N THR A 48 -2.74 22.67 -16.38
CA THR A 48 -2.93 21.48 -17.21
C THR A 48 -4.35 21.43 -17.73
N ASP A 49 -4.68 22.40 -18.57
CA ASP A 49 -5.64 22.19 -19.65
C ASP A 49 -4.81 21.92 -20.93
N ASP A 50 -5.16 20.84 -21.62
CA ASP A 50 -4.64 20.39 -22.92
C ASP A 50 -3.15 20.00 -23.03
N VAL A 51 -2.85 18.74 -22.67
CA VAL A 51 -1.76 17.99 -23.34
C VAL A 51 -2.26 16.62 -23.76
N CYS A 52 -2.63 16.54 -25.03
CA CYS A 52 -2.93 15.31 -25.77
C CYS A 52 -1.63 14.52 -26.01
N TYR A 53 -1.58 13.26 -25.57
CA TYR A 53 -0.55 12.29 -25.98
C TYR A 53 -1.04 11.51 -27.20
N ASP A 54 -1.21 12.20 -28.33
CA ASP A 54 -1.42 11.58 -29.64
C ASP A 54 -0.23 11.89 -30.56
N ILE A 55 0.87 11.16 -30.39
CA ILE A 55 1.81 10.90 -31.50
C ILE A 55 2.37 9.51 -31.28
N LEU A 56 1.85 8.53 -32.02
CA LEU A 56 2.56 7.39 -32.65
C LEU A 56 1.51 6.46 -33.29
N ASP A 57 0.83 6.89 -34.35
CA ASP A 57 0.41 5.99 -35.45
C ASP A 57 -0.16 6.76 -36.64
N GLN A 58 0.70 7.19 -37.55
CA GLN A 58 0.31 7.44 -38.95
C GLN A 58 1.50 7.05 -39.83
N ASP A 59 1.38 5.95 -40.57
CA ASP A 59 1.49 6.02 -42.03
C ASP A 59 1.01 4.73 -42.70
N LYS A 60 -0.11 4.87 -43.41
CA LYS A 60 -0.66 3.94 -44.39
C LYS A 60 -0.12 4.33 -45.77
N PRO A 61 0.47 3.43 -46.58
CA PRO A 61 0.92 3.80 -47.91
C PRO A 61 -0.20 3.63 -48.97
N PRO A 62 -0.32 4.53 -49.96
CA PRO A 62 -1.06 4.27 -51.19
C PRO A 62 -0.16 3.64 -52.28
N ALA A 63 -0.78 2.89 -53.18
CA ALA A 63 -0.14 2.17 -54.27
C ALA A 63 0.24 3.08 -55.46
N ALA A 64 1.39 2.85 -56.12
CA ALA A 64 1.49 2.33 -57.50
C ALA A 64 2.89 2.51 -58.18
N THR A 65 3.21 1.53 -59.02
CA THR A 65 4.05 1.51 -60.26
C THR A 65 5.60 1.39 -60.27
N ALA A 66 6.02 0.23 -60.82
CA ALA A 66 7.04 -0.04 -61.86
C ALA A 66 8.57 -0.15 -61.55
N SER A 67 9.07 -1.36 -61.87
CA SER A 67 10.39 -2.03 -61.96
C SER A 67 11.60 -1.32 -62.63
N PRO A 68 12.77 -1.98 -62.88
CA PRO A 68 13.69 -2.79 -62.03
C PRO A 68 15.21 -2.46 -62.26
N ALA A 69 16.15 -2.83 -61.34
CA ALA A 69 17.55 -3.25 -61.67
C ALA A 69 18.51 -3.46 -60.45
N THR A 70 19.11 -4.67 -60.39
CA THR A 70 20.54 -5.04 -60.15
C THR A 70 21.24 -4.96 -58.75
N LEU A 71 21.90 -6.10 -58.41
CA LEU A 71 22.77 -6.56 -57.29
C LEU A 71 24.18 -5.87 -57.18
N PRO A 72 25.16 -6.25 -56.30
CA PRO A 72 25.20 -6.68 -54.87
C PRO A 72 26.37 -6.12 -53.97
N SER A 73 26.21 -6.11 -52.62
CA SER A 73 27.19 -6.30 -51.48
C SER A 73 28.45 -5.38 -51.31
N PRO A 74 29.23 -5.33 -50.18
CA PRO A 74 29.20 -6.11 -48.91
C PRO A 74 29.41 -5.31 -47.57
N SER A 75 29.19 -6.04 -46.46
CA SER A 75 29.87 -5.97 -45.13
C SER A 75 29.82 -4.70 -44.26
N SER A 76 29.20 -4.81 -43.07
CA SER A 76 29.91 -4.65 -41.79
C SER A 76 29.15 -5.30 -40.63
N LEU A 77 29.89 -6.03 -39.82
CA LEU A 77 29.45 -6.74 -38.62
C LEU A 77 29.34 -5.76 -37.45
N SER A 78 28.20 -5.71 -36.78
CA SER A 78 28.15 -5.37 -35.36
C SER A 78 27.15 -6.30 -34.66
N SER A 79 27.69 -7.30 -33.95
CA SER A 79 26.94 -8.23 -33.12
C SER A 79 26.46 -7.51 -31.86
N VAL A 80 25.28 -6.90 -31.93
CA VAL A 80 24.53 -6.57 -30.72
C VAL A 80 23.89 -7.89 -30.26
N PRO A 81 24.10 -8.35 -29.01
CA PRO A 81 23.40 -9.53 -28.55
C PRO A 81 21.91 -9.18 -28.47
N ILE A 82 21.11 -9.80 -29.33
CA ILE A 82 19.66 -9.74 -29.25
C ILE A 82 19.27 -10.50 -27.98
N PHE A 83 19.03 -9.76 -26.91
CA PHE A 83 18.39 -10.30 -25.72
C PHE A 83 16.93 -10.58 -26.07
N ASP A 84 16.65 -11.84 -26.40
CA ASP A 84 15.28 -12.34 -26.47
C ASP A 84 14.67 -12.29 -25.06
N ARG A 85 13.70 -11.37 -24.88
CA ARG A 85 12.96 -11.22 -23.62
C ARG A 85 12.01 -12.40 -23.35
N ASN A 86 11.92 -13.38 -24.25
CA ASN A 86 11.15 -14.61 -24.05
C ASN A 86 11.92 -15.74 -23.34
N MET A 87 13.15 -15.49 -22.87
CA MET A 87 13.92 -16.45 -22.06
C MET A 87 13.85 -16.17 -20.54
N LYS A 88 12.85 -15.42 -20.07
CA LYS A 88 12.40 -15.58 -18.69
C LYS A 88 11.59 -16.87 -18.63
N PRO A 89 11.80 -17.76 -17.65
CA PRO A 89 10.94 -18.92 -17.48
C PRO A 89 9.51 -18.40 -17.31
N ILE A 90 8.69 -18.62 -18.35
CA ILE A 90 7.25 -18.48 -18.30
C ILE A 90 6.82 -19.54 -17.29
N ASN A 91 6.66 -19.14 -16.03
CA ASN A 91 5.95 -19.99 -15.10
C ASN A 91 4.50 -20.04 -15.60
N LEU A 92 4.17 -21.18 -16.20
CA LEU A 92 3.03 -21.45 -17.05
C LEU A 92 1.76 -21.68 -16.23
N LEU A 93 1.45 -20.84 -15.25
CA LEU A 93 0.23 -20.87 -14.44
C LEU A 93 -0.02 -19.42 -13.99
N THR A 94 -1.27 -18.96 -14.00
CA THR A 94 -1.70 -17.67 -13.41
C THR A 94 -0.84 -17.32 -12.18
N PRO A 95 -0.29 -16.10 -12.02
CA PRO A 95 0.45 -15.77 -10.81
C PRO A 95 -0.50 -15.92 -9.62
N SER A 96 -0.43 -17.07 -8.95
CA SER A 96 -1.26 -17.38 -7.81
C SER A 96 -0.81 -16.47 -6.68
N LEU A 97 -1.75 -15.70 -6.15
CA LEU A 97 -1.51 -14.85 -5.00
C LEU A 97 -0.93 -15.66 -3.85
N ARG A 98 0.03 -15.08 -3.11
CA ARG A 98 0.51 -15.68 -1.86
C ARG A 98 -0.65 -15.78 -0.87
N ASP A 99 -0.64 -16.82 -0.04
CA ASP A 99 -1.62 -16.92 1.04
C ASP A 99 -1.43 -15.78 2.04
N VAL A 100 -2.55 -15.21 2.50
CA VAL A 100 -2.60 -14.19 3.56
C VAL A 100 -3.27 -14.79 4.79
N THR A 101 -2.58 -14.74 5.92
CA THR A 101 -3.09 -15.20 7.22
C THR A 101 -3.59 -14.01 8.05
N VAL A 102 -4.85 -14.08 8.48
CA VAL A 102 -5.52 -13.06 9.31
C VAL A 102 -5.89 -13.65 10.68
N PRO A 103 -5.38 -13.11 11.79
CA PRO A 103 -5.82 -13.52 13.12
C PRO A 103 -7.28 -13.07 13.38
N ARG A 104 -8.19 -14.00 13.73
CA ARG A 104 -9.58 -13.66 14.07
C ARG A 104 -9.66 -12.65 15.22
N ARG A 105 -8.83 -12.84 16.24
CA ARG A 105 -8.73 -11.95 17.40
C ARG A 105 -8.36 -10.51 17.02
N LEU A 106 -7.68 -10.30 15.89
CA LEU A 106 -7.36 -8.96 15.40
C LEU A 106 -8.64 -8.22 15.00
N ILE A 107 -9.53 -8.89 14.25
CA ILE A 107 -10.83 -8.33 13.82
C ILE A 107 -11.71 -8.04 15.05
N GLU A 108 -11.75 -8.95 16.02
CA GLU A 108 -12.51 -8.75 17.27
C GLU A 108 -11.97 -7.56 18.09
N ARG A 109 -10.66 -7.45 18.24
CA ARG A 109 -10.02 -6.33 18.93
C ARG A 109 -10.27 -5.00 18.21
N PHE A 110 -10.21 -5.00 16.88
CA PHE A 110 -10.55 -3.84 16.07
C PHE A 110 -11.98 -3.36 16.35
N LYS A 111 -12.97 -4.26 16.25
CA LYS A 111 -14.38 -3.93 16.52
C LYS A 111 -14.58 -3.35 17.91
N ASN A 112 -13.95 -3.93 18.94
CA ASN A 112 -14.01 -3.41 20.30
C ASN A 112 -13.43 -1.99 20.43
N LEU A 113 -12.34 -1.68 19.72
CA LEU A 113 -11.70 -0.36 19.73
C LEU A 113 -12.45 0.69 18.89
N ALA A 114 -13.24 0.24 17.92
CA ALA A 114 -14.09 1.07 17.08
C ALA A 114 -15.51 1.23 17.66
N GLN A 115 -15.87 0.53 18.74
CA GLN A 115 -17.25 0.43 19.24
C GLN A 115 -17.88 1.79 19.52
N ARG A 116 -17.15 2.71 20.18
CA ARG A 116 -17.68 4.04 20.50
C ARG A 116 -18.05 4.82 19.24
N ASN A 117 -17.16 4.86 18.25
CA ASN A 117 -17.43 5.51 16.98
C ASN A 117 -18.59 4.82 16.24
N THR A 118 -18.62 3.49 16.30
CA THR A 118 -19.69 2.69 15.69
C THR A 118 -21.06 3.04 16.30
N ASP A 119 -21.16 3.17 17.62
CA ASP A 119 -22.38 3.57 18.32
C ASP A 119 -22.84 4.98 17.91
N ASP A 120 -21.89 5.87 17.63
CA ASP A 120 -22.10 7.23 17.15
C ASP A 120 -22.30 7.30 15.61
N ASN A 121 -22.41 6.16 14.93
CA ASN A 121 -22.50 6.03 13.45
C ASN A 121 -21.33 6.73 12.72
N ILE A 122 -20.12 6.52 13.20
CA ILE A 122 -18.86 7.01 12.65
C ILE A 122 -17.98 5.82 12.26
N GLU A 123 -17.49 5.80 11.02
CA GLU A 123 -16.54 4.80 10.55
C GLU A 123 -15.18 4.96 11.24
N THR A 124 -14.50 3.85 11.44
CA THR A 124 -13.13 3.78 11.95
C THR A 124 -12.35 2.86 11.04
N CYS A 125 -11.07 3.14 10.80
CA CYS A 125 -10.16 2.28 10.07
C CYS A 125 -8.85 2.00 10.80
N GLY A 126 -8.17 0.95 10.35
CA GLY A 126 -6.84 0.55 10.80
C GLY A 126 -6.03 -0.06 9.67
N ILE A 127 -4.71 0.07 9.78
CA ILE A 127 -3.76 -0.53 8.86
C ILE A 127 -3.44 -1.94 9.32
N LEU A 128 -3.46 -2.89 8.39
CA LEU A 128 -3.05 -4.27 8.63
C LEU A 128 -1.59 -4.43 8.19
N ALA A 129 -0.72 -4.59 9.19
CA ALA A 129 0.71 -4.74 8.99
C ALA A 129 1.19 -6.13 9.42
N GLY A 130 2.24 -6.63 8.77
CA GLY A 130 2.70 -7.98 9.02
C GLY A 130 4.02 -8.33 8.38
N LYS A 131 4.29 -9.63 8.30
CA LYS A 131 5.56 -10.17 7.82
C LYS A 131 5.35 -11.20 6.70
N LEU A 132 6.31 -11.25 5.78
CA LEU A 132 6.39 -12.28 4.76
C LEU A 132 7.37 -13.36 5.24
N SER A 133 6.91 -14.61 5.35
CA SER A 133 7.78 -15.75 5.65
C SER A 133 7.33 -16.98 4.89
N ARG A 134 8.28 -17.71 4.30
CA ARG A 134 8.02 -18.96 3.55
C ARG A 134 6.89 -18.81 2.51
N ASN A 135 6.89 -17.69 1.81
CA ASN A 135 5.89 -17.35 0.79
C ASN A 135 4.44 -17.14 1.32
N ILE A 136 4.28 -16.91 2.63
CA ILE A 136 2.99 -16.59 3.27
C ILE A 136 3.09 -15.21 3.92
N LEU A 137 2.10 -14.36 3.64
CA LEU A 137 1.93 -13.07 4.30
C LEU A 137 1.12 -13.29 5.59
N THR A 138 1.69 -12.93 6.74
CA THR A 138 1.00 -13.08 8.02
C THR A 138 0.75 -11.70 8.61
N ILE A 139 -0.53 -11.33 8.76
CA ILE A 139 -0.91 -10.12 9.47
C ILE A 139 -0.67 -10.34 10.96
N THR A 140 0.15 -9.49 11.56
CA THR A 140 0.55 -9.60 12.97
C THR A 140 0.24 -8.34 13.76
N HIS A 141 0.08 -7.19 13.10
CA HIS A 141 -0.13 -5.90 13.73
C HIS A 141 -1.37 -5.22 13.15
N LEU A 142 -2.21 -4.68 14.03
CA LEU A 142 -3.23 -3.69 13.71
C LEU A 142 -2.73 -2.33 14.18
N VAL A 143 -2.56 -1.39 13.24
CA VAL A 143 -2.14 -0.03 13.56
C VAL A 143 -3.32 0.92 13.39
N LEU A 144 -3.78 1.51 14.49
CA LEU A 144 -4.79 2.56 14.49
C LEU A 144 -4.09 3.91 14.49
N SER A 145 -3.99 4.53 13.32
CA SER A 145 -3.45 5.89 13.21
C SER A 145 -4.48 6.93 13.64
N LYS A 146 -4.02 8.16 13.89
CA LYS A 146 -4.89 9.33 13.95
C LYS A 146 -5.75 9.38 12.70
N GLN A 147 -7.03 9.65 12.88
CA GLN A 147 -8.00 9.60 11.81
C GLN A 147 -9.24 10.43 12.14
N SER A 148 -9.97 10.82 11.10
CA SER A 148 -11.28 11.46 11.19
C SER A 148 -12.28 10.63 10.40
N GLY A 149 -13.42 10.30 11.00
CA GLY A 149 -14.48 9.52 10.36
C GLY A 149 -15.77 10.32 10.17
N THR A 150 -16.55 9.93 9.17
CA THR A 150 -17.97 10.27 8.96
C THR A 150 -18.79 8.99 9.02
N SER A 151 -20.08 9.04 8.69
CA SER A 151 -20.93 7.84 8.63
C SER A 151 -20.67 6.91 7.44
N ASP A 152 -19.79 7.32 6.54
CA ASP A 152 -19.56 6.72 5.21
C ASP A 152 -18.11 6.87 4.70
N SER A 153 -17.20 7.34 5.55
CA SER A 153 -15.77 7.40 5.24
C SER A 153 -14.91 7.50 6.49
N CYS A 154 -13.66 7.08 6.41
CA CYS A 154 -12.62 7.42 7.39
C CYS A 154 -11.34 7.86 6.65
N ILE A 155 -10.65 8.85 7.21
CA ILE A 155 -9.42 9.40 6.63
C ILE A 155 -8.33 9.35 7.67
N THR A 156 -7.25 8.64 7.36
CA THR A 156 -6.05 8.60 8.18
C THR A 156 -5.27 9.90 8.07
N THR A 157 -4.66 10.30 9.18
CA THR A 157 -3.75 11.44 9.26
C THR A 157 -2.44 10.96 9.88
N ASN A 158 -1.36 11.67 9.59
CA ASN A 158 -0.03 11.37 10.13
C ASN A 158 0.57 10.02 9.67
N GLU A 159 0.40 9.66 8.39
CA GLU A 159 0.92 8.41 7.80
C GLU A 159 2.44 8.23 7.95
N VAL A 160 3.19 9.32 8.11
CA VAL A 160 4.65 9.31 8.34
C VAL A 160 5.01 8.55 9.62
N GLU A 161 4.21 8.66 10.68
CA GLU A 161 4.44 7.96 11.95
C GLU A 161 4.19 6.45 11.80
N VAL A 162 3.14 6.08 11.05
CA VAL A 162 2.83 4.69 10.72
C VAL A 162 3.95 4.06 9.91
N ASP A 163 4.42 4.75 8.86
CA ASP A 163 5.52 4.28 8.02
C ASP A 163 6.82 4.12 8.82
N GLN A 164 7.15 5.08 9.69
CA GLN A 164 8.32 4.98 10.56
C GLN A 164 8.22 3.77 11.50
N PHE A 165 7.06 3.58 12.16
CA PHE A 165 6.83 2.42 13.02
C PHE A 165 6.98 1.11 12.25
N GLN A 166 6.40 1.01 11.04
CA GLN A 166 6.49 -0.19 10.21
C GLN A 166 7.94 -0.50 9.83
N ARG A 167 8.71 0.51 9.44
CA ARG A 167 10.14 0.36 9.12
C ARG A 167 10.96 -0.09 10.32
N ASP A 168 10.73 0.48 11.49
CA ASP A 168 11.46 0.15 12.71
C ASP A 168 11.20 -1.28 13.20
N HIS A 169 10.05 -1.86 12.83
CA HIS A 169 9.63 -3.21 13.24
C HIS A 169 9.71 -4.27 12.12
N ASP A 170 10.23 -3.89 10.95
CA ASP A 170 10.31 -4.73 9.75
C ASP A 170 8.93 -5.30 9.38
N LEU A 171 7.96 -4.39 9.21
CA LEU A 171 6.59 -4.70 8.85
C LEU A 171 6.26 -4.18 7.45
N VAL A 172 5.47 -4.96 6.71
CA VAL A 172 4.89 -4.56 5.43
C VAL A 172 3.40 -4.31 5.59
N THR A 173 2.86 -3.35 4.84
CA THR A 173 1.41 -3.14 4.72
C THR A 173 0.80 -4.25 3.88
N ILE A 174 -0.12 -5.02 4.47
CA ILE A 174 -0.82 -6.13 3.82
C ILE A 174 -2.27 -5.75 3.49
N GLY A 175 -2.80 -4.69 4.09
CA GLY A 175 -4.15 -4.25 3.82
C GLY A 175 -4.65 -3.27 4.85
N TRP A 176 -5.97 -3.18 4.93
CA TRP A 176 -6.65 -2.28 5.86
C TRP A 176 -7.98 -2.90 6.30
N ILE A 177 -8.49 -2.40 7.41
CA ILE A 177 -9.76 -2.81 8.01
C ILE A 177 -10.57 -1.57 8.36
N HIS A 178 -11.88 -1.58 8.11
CA HIS A 178 -12.77 -0.50 8.53
C HIS A 178 -14.14 -1.00 8.97
N THR A 179 -14.90 -0.13 9.64
CA THR A 179 -16.29 -0.40 10.05
C THR A 179 -17.29 0.23 9.08
N HIS A 180 -18.38 -0.48 8.80
CA HIS A 180 -19.64 0.05 8.29
C HIS A 180 -20.66 0.00 9.44
N PRO A 181 -20.88 1.09 10.20
CA PRO A 181 -21.73 1.04 11.39
C PRO A 181 -23.17 0.63 11.09
N SER A 182 -23.75 1.15 10.01
CA SER A 182 -25.18 0.97 9.66
C SER A 182 -25.41 0.28 8.32
N GLN A 183 -24.36 0.03 7.54
CA GLN A 183 -24.44 -0.62 6.22
C GLN A 183 -23.97 -2.08 6.28
N THR A 184 -24.34 -2.87 5.27
CA THR A 184 -23.84 -4.24 5.10
C THR A 184 -22.34 -4.24 4.77
N ALA A 185 -21.69 -5.41 4.83
CA ALA A 185 -20.28 -5.49 4.43
C ALA A 185 -20.16 -5.58 2.89
N PHE A 186 -19.65 -4.50 2.28
CA PHE A 186 -19.36 -4.36 0.84
C PHE A 186 -18.25 -3.31 0.65
N LEU A 187 -17.69 -3.16 -0.55
CA LEU A 187 -16.78 -2.03 -0.85
C LEU A 187 -17.56 -0.88 -1.48
N SER A 188 -17.60 0.26 -0.79
CA SER A 188 -18.13 1.53 -1.29
C SER A 188 -17.25 2.09 -2.41
N SER A 189 -17.72 3.13 -3.10
CA SER A 189 -16.91 3.82 -4.11
C SER A 189 -15.59 4.35 -3.54
N VAL A 190 -15.65 4.93 -2.33
CA VAL A 190 -14.46 5.42 -1.62
C VAL A 190 -13.53 4.26 -1.26
N ASP A 191 -14.07 3.11 -0.85
CA ASP A 191 -13.29 1.93 -0.51
C ASP A 191 -12.59 1.34 -1.73
N LEU A 192 -13.26 1.31 -2.88
CA LEU A 192 -12.68 0.80 -4.14
C LEU A 192 -11.46 1.62 -4.56
N HIS A 193 -11.58 2.96 -4.53
CA HIS A 193 -10.48 3.87 -4.84
C HIS A 193 -9.34 3.81 -3.82
N THR A 194 -9.68 3.69 -2.54
CA THR A 194 -8.69 3.51 -1.46
C THR A 194 -7.93 2.21 -1.67
N HIS A 195 -8.65 1.10 -1.81
CA HIS A 195 -8.08 -0.24 -1.91
C HIS A 195 -7.26 -0.45 -3.19
N TYR A 196 -7.59 0.21 -4.30
CA TYR A 196 -6.78 0.22 -5.51
C TYR A 196 -5.32 0.55 -5.24
N SER A 197 -5.05 1.58 -4.42
CA SER A 197 -3.68 2.00 -4.09
C SER A 197 -2.94 0.91 -3.30
N TYR A 198 -3.60 0.27 -2.34
CA TYR A 198 -3.04 -0.86 -1.60
C TYR A 198 -2.71 -2.04 -2.52
N GLN A 199 -3.63 -2.39 -3.41
CA GLN A 199 -3.47 -3.57 -4.28
C GLN A 199 -2.46 -3.34 -5.42
N CYS A 200 -2.22 -2.09 -5.81
CA CYS A 200 -1.09 -1.73 -6.68
C CYS A 200 0.27 -1.90 -5.99
N LEU A 201 0.37 -1.62 -4.69
CA LEU A 201 1.60 -1.81 -3.92
C LEU A 201 1.83 -3.27 -3.52
N MET A 202 0.75 -4.00 -3.23
CA MET A 202 0.78 -5.42 -2.88
C MET A 202 -0.40 -6.13 -3.54
N SER A 203 -0.13 -7.01 -4.51
CA SER A 203 -1.17 -7.75 -5.24
C SER A 203 -2.12 -8.56 -4.34
N GLU A 204 -1.63 -9.03 -3.21
CA GLU A 204 -2.36 -9.79 -2.20
C GLU A 204 -3.11 -8.91 -1.18
N ALA A 205 -3.10 -7.58 -1.36
CA ALA A 205 -3.68 -6.68 -0.38
C ALA A 205 -5.15 -6.99 -0.14
N VAL A 206 -5.60 -6.81 1.10
CA VAL A 206 -6.99 -7.07 1.51
C VAL A 206 -7.66 -5.85 2.12
N ALA A 207 -8.96 -5.73 1.90
CA ALA A 207 -9.83 -4.78 2.58
C ALA A 207 -10.82 -5.57 3.46
N ILE A 208 -10.70 -5.45 4.79
CA ILE A 208 -11.62 -6.09 5.73
C ILE A 208 -12.72 -5.10 6.10
N VAL A 209 -13.98 -5.47 5.87
CA VAL A 209 -15.14 -4.64 6.24
C VAL A 209 -15.91 -5.32 7.37
N CYS A 210 -15.98 -4.63 8.50
CA CYS A 210 -16.77 -5.04 9.66
C CYS A 210 -18.12 -4.32 9.64
N ALA A 211 -19.20 -5.06 9.45
CA ALA A 211 -20.58 -4.55 9.51
C ALA A 211 -21.28 -5.09 10.78
N PRO A 212 -21.05 -4.47 11.96
CA PRO A 212 -21.53 -4.98 13.24
C PRO A 212 -23.06 -5.12 13.32
N THR A 213 -23.82 -4.19 12.73
CA THR A 213 -25.29 -4.25 12.69
C THR A 213 -25.82 -5.49 11.99
N TYR A 214 -25.07 -6.02 11.00
CA TYR A 214 -25.43 -7.22 10.25
C TYR A 214 -24.68 -8.47 10.72
N ASN A 215 -23.82 -8.34 11.74
CA ASN A 215 -22.92 -9.40 12.20
C ASN A 215 -22.10 -10.03 11.05
N GLU A 216 -21.61 -9.19 10.13
CA GLU A 216 -20.77 -9.61 9.01
C GLU A 216 -19.36 -9.06 9.15
N ASP A 217 -18.36 -9.92 8.94
CA ASP A 217 -16.98 -9.52 8.70
C ASP A 217 -16.57 -10.12 7.35
N LYS A 218 -16.36 -9.30 6.32
CA LYS A 218 -15.98 -9.76 4.96
C LYS A 218 -14.61 -9.23 4.57
N ILE A 219 -13.87 -10.04 3.82
CA ILE A 219 -12.51 -9.73 3.38
C ILE A 219 -12.52 -9.71 1.86
N PHE A 220 -12.25 -8.53 1.29
CA PHE A 220 -12.36 -8.27 -0.14
C PHE A 220 -11.01 -7.99 -0.77
N MET A 221 -10.98 -8.13 -2.09
CA MET A 221 -9.95 -7.61 -2.98
C MET A 221 -10.58 -7.11 -4.28
N LEU A 222 -9.95 -6.15 -4.97
CA LEU A 222 -10.35 -5.79 -6.34
C LEU A 222 -10.10 -6.96 -7.29
N THR A 223 -10.99 -7.16 -8.25
CA THR A 223 -10.82 -8.22 -9.26
C THR A 223 -9.58 -7.94 -10.11
N PRO A 224 -8.59 -8.85 -10.16
CA PRO A 224 -7.32 -8.58 -10.86
C PRO A 224 -7.47 -8.43 -12.38
N ASP A 225 -8.48 -9.10 -12.95
CA ASP A 225 -8.77 -9.18 -14.38
C ASP A 225 -9.59 -7.99 -14.90
N TYR A 226 -10.30 -7.28 -14.03
CA TYR A 226 -11.18 -6.18 -14.43
C TYR A 226 -11.12 -4.96 -13.50
N GLY A 227 -11.43 -5.15 -12.21
CA GLY A 227 -11.63 -4.08 -11.24
C GLY A 227 -10.43 -3.15 -11.07
N LEU A 228 -9.21 -3.72 -11.02
CA LEU A 228 -7.98 -2.91 -10.95
C LEU A 228 -7.85 -1.95 -12.13
N ASN A 229 -8.08 -2.43 -13.35
CA ASN A 229 -7.97 -1.60 -14.55
C ASN A 229 -9.12 -0.60 -14.64
N PHE A 230 -10.32 -0.97 -14.18
CA PHE A 230 -11.46 -0.06 -14.16
C PHE A 230 -11.22 1.12 -13.23
N ILE A 231 -10.90 0.87 -11.95
CA ILE A 231 -10.68 1.93 -10.95
C ILE A 231 -9.50 2.82 -11.33
N ARG A 232 -8.42 2.25 -11.89
CA ARG A 232 -7.29 3.01 -12.45
C ARG A 232 -7.71 4.09 -13.46
N ASN A 233 -8.73 3.81 -14.26
CA ASN A 233 -9.17 4.68 -15.35
C ASN A 233 -10.35 5.58 -14.96
N CYS A 234 -10.92 5.41 -13.77
CA CYS A 234 -11.97 6.28 -13.26
C CYS A 234 -11.43 7.71 -13.03
N ARG A 235 -12.18 8.71 -13.49
CA ARG A 235 -11.86 10.15 -13.34
C ARG A 235 -12.99 10.95 -12.70
N GLU A 236 -14.05 10.28 -12.26
CA GLU A 236 -15.17 10.92 -11.59
C GLU A 236 -14.75 11.51 -10.24
N THR A 237 -15.38 12.62 -9.85
CA THR A 237 -15.06 13.37 -8.64
C THR A 237 -16.20 13.30 -7.64
N GLY A 238 -15.88 13.44 -6.34
CA GLY A 238 -16.85 13.28 -5.27
C GLY A 238 -17.34 11.84 -5.11
N PHE A 239 -18.40 11.64 -4.33
CA PHE A 239 -19.02 10.34 -4.17
C PHE A 239 -19.83 9.97 -5.41
N HIS A 240 -19.43 8.91 -6.10
CA HIS A 240 -20.01 8.49 -7.37
C HIS A 240 -20.24 6.97 -7.44
N PRO A 241 -21.30 6.50 -8.10
CA PRO A 241 -21.58 5.07 -8.23
C PRO A 241 -20.66 4.41 -9.25
N HIS A 242 -20.45 3.10 -9.08
CA HIS A 242 -19.75 2.24 -10.03
C HIS A 242 -20.66 1.14 -10.56
N PRO A 243 -20.41 0.60 -11.77
CA PRO A 243 -21.16 -0.53 -12.29
C PRO A 243 -20.97 -1.76 -11.41
N THR A 244 -22.04 -2.52 -11.21
CA THR A 244 -22.02 -3.78 -10.46
C THR A 244 -21.59 -4.99 -11.30
N HIS A 245 -21.68 -4.88 -12.62
CA HIS A 245 -21.32 -5.95 -13.56
C HIS A 245 -20.48 -5.40 -14.73
N PRO A 246 -19.30 -5.98 -15.01
CA PRO A 246 -18.63 -7.04 -14.25
C PRO A 246 -18.26 -6.60 -12.81
N PRO A 247 -18.14 -7.54 -11.84
CA PRO A 247 -17.81 -7.18 -10.47
C PRO A 247 -16.40 -6.56 -10.38
N LEU A 248 -16.32 -5.38 -9.74
CA LEU A 248 -15.05 -4.67 -9.52
C LEU A 248 -14.22 -5.26 -8.38
N TYR A 249 -14.85 -6.01 -7.49
CA TYR A 249 -14.23 -6.66 -6.35
C TYR A 249 -14.88 -7.99 -6.06
N THR A 250 -14.17 -8.82 -5.31
CA THR A 250 -14.61 -10.16 -4.90
C THR A 250 -14.14 -10.44 -3.47
N LEU A 251 -14.62 -11.53 -2.88
CA LEU A 251 -14.02 -12.06 -1.65
C LEU A 251 -12.59 -12.53 -1.94
N ALA A 252 -11.70 -12.32 -0.97
CA ALA A 252 -10.28 -12.65 -1.09
C ALA A 252 -10.03 -14.14 -0.82
N ASP A 253 -10.04 -14.96 -1.87
CA ASP A 253 -9.92 -16.42 -1.78
C ASP A 253 -8.55 -16.92 -1.30
N HIS A 254 -7.50 -16.09 -1.40
CA HIS A 254 -6.14 -16.36 -0.89
C HIS A 254 -6.00 -16.14 0.62
N VAL A 255 -7.08 -15.75 1.31
CA VAL A 255 -7.06 -15.45 2.74
C VAL A 255 -7.42 -16.68 3.59
N ARG A 256 -6.73 -16.84 4.72
CA ARG A 256 -7.01 -17.84 5.75
C ARG A 256 -7.14 -17.15 7.10
N VAL A 257 -8.27 -17.32 7.77
CA VAL A 257 -8.53 -16.74 9.10
C VAL A 257 -8.21 -17.78 10.17
N PHE A 258 -7.36 -17.43 11.15
CA PHE A 258 -6.93 -18.33 12.23
C PHE A 258 -7.35 -17.80 13.60
N ASN A 259 -7.84 -18.69 14.47
CA ASN A 259 -8.36 -18.30 15.79
C ASN A 259 -7.26 -18.04 16.83
N ASP A 260 -6.13 -18.74 16.74
CA ASP A 260 -5.07 -18.73 17.77
C ASP A 260 -3.78 -18.03 17.35
N ALA A 261 -3.79 -17.32 16.21
CA ALA A 261 -2.65 -16.54 15.79
C ALA A 261 -2.48 -15.29 16.70
N PRO A 262 -1.25 -15.00 17.19
CA PRO A 262 -1.00 -13.80 17.97
C PRO A 262 -1.18 -12.55 17.11
N CYS A 263 -1.67 -11.47 17.74
CA CYS A 263 -1.74 -10.15 17.11
C CYS A 263 -1.44 -9.04 18.12
N GLU A 264 -0.76 -8.01 17.65
CA GLU A 264 -0.46 -6.79 18.38
C GLU A 264 -1.35 -5.66 17.87
N VAL A 265 -1.77 -4.79 18.79
CA VAL A 265 -2.54 -3.58 18.44
C VAL A 265 -1.74 -2.38 18.88
N ILE A 266 -1.52 -1.47 17.95
CA ILE A 266 -0.76 -0.25 18.13
C ILE A 266 -1.73 0.91 17.91
N ASP A 267 -2.10 1.57 19.00
CA ASP A 267 -3.04 2.69 18.96
C ASP A 267 -2.29 4.02 19.05
N MET A 268 -2.30 4.79 17.96
CA MET A 268 -1.61 6.07 17.79
C MET A 268 -2.58 7.26 17.71
N ARG A 269 -3.88 7.03 17.97
CA ARG A 269 -4.94 8.04 17.86
C ARG A 269 -4.79 9.18 18.87
#